data_AF-A0A1E1XJU6-F1
#
_entry.id   AF-A0A1E1XJU6-F1
#
_cell.length_a   1.000
_cell.length_b   1.000
_cell.length_c   1.000
_cell.angle_alpha   90.00
_cell.angle_beta   90.00
_cell.angle_gamma   90.00
#
_symmetry.space_group_name_H-M   'P 1'
#
loop_
_entity.id
_entity.type
_entity.pdbx_description
1 polymer ?
#
loop_
_entity_poly.entity_id
_entity_poly.type
_entity_poly.pdbx_seq_one_letter_code
_entity_poly.pdbx_strand_id
1 'polypeptide(L)' 'SVIPKRDEICSLISSSSSDLVLLTETWLNPSITDLEILPSLPHFDIFRKDRPGNARGGGVLIAANRSLRCTLVN' A
#
# COMPACT_ATOMS: atom_id res chain seq x y z
N SER A 1 2.98 3.48 -10.64
CA SER A 1 3.77 2.41 -9.99
C SER A 1 4.31 2.90 -8.67
N VAL A 2 4.06 2.15 -7.59
CA VAL A 2 4.39 2.51 -6.20
C VAL A 2 5.86 2.25 -5.87
N ILE A 3 6.42 1.10 -6.28
CA ILE A 3 7.78 0.70 -5.88
C ILE A 3 8.86 1.74 -6.22
N PRO A 4 8.92 2.35 -7.41
CA PRO A 4 9.93 3.36 -7.72
C PRO A 4 9.83 4.63 -6.88
N LYS A 5 8.67 4.90 -6.26
CA LYS A 5 8.39 6.10 -5.46
C LYS A 5 8.26 5.78 -3.97
N ARG A 6 8.62 4.55 -3.58
CA ARG A 6 8.38 4.02 -2.24
C ARG A 6 8.92 4.92 -1.14
N ASP A 7 10.17 5.34 -1.25
CA ASP A 7 10.82 6.08 -0.17
C ASP A 7 10.21 7.48 0.00
N GLU A 8 9.79 8.12 -1.10
CA GLU A 8 9.05 9.39 -1.09
C GLU A 8 7.65 9.22 -0.46
N ILE A 9 6.93 8.15 -0.83
CA ILE A 9 5.62 7.81 -0.25
C ILE A 9 5.76 7.57 1.27
N CYS A 10 6.74 6.79 1.70
CA CYS A 10 7.00 6.53 3.11
C CYS A 10 7.32 7.82 3.89
N SER A 11 8.12 8.71 3.31
CA SER A 11 8.44 10.02 3.89
C SER A 11 7.19 10.90 4.03
N LEU A 12 6.32 10.92 3.02
CA LEU A 12 5.08 11.68 3.04
C LEU A 12 4.09 11.14 4.09
N ILE A 13 3.94 9.82 4.20
CA ILE A 13 3.06 9.20 5.21
C ILE A 13 3.58 9.52 6.62
N SER A 14 4.89 9.40 6.84
CA SER A 14 5.52 9.68 8.13
C SER A 14 5.38 11.15 8.55
N SER A 15 5.55 12.08 7.61
CA SER A 15 5.47 13.53 7.88
C SER A 15 4.04 14.05 8.02
N SER A 16 3.06 13.41 7.37
CA SER A 16 1.65 13.79 7.44
C SER A 16 0.92 13.26 8.67
N SER A 17 1.52 12.35 9.45
CA SER A 17 0.84 11.64 10.54
C SER A 17 -0.47 10.98 10.08
N SER A 18 -0.46 10.42 8.86
CA SER A 18 -1.65 9.78 8.28
C SER A 18 -1.99 8.50 9.03
N ASP A 19 -3.28 8.26 9.32
CA ASP A 19 -3.75 6.96 9.82
C ASP A 19 -4.28 6.04 8.72
N LEU A 20 -4.62 6.61 7.56
CA LEU A 20 -5.17 5.86 6.43
C LEU A 20 -4.63 6.43 5.12
N VAL A 21 -4.09 5.55 4.28
CA VAL A 21 -3.46 5.90 3.00
C VAL A 21 -4.13 5.10 1.89
N LEU A 22 -4.62 5.79 0.87
CA LEU A 22 -5.21 5.16 -0.31
C LEU A 22 -4.33 5.43 -1.53
N LEU A 23 -3.86 4.36 -2.15
CA LEU A 23 -3.07 4.43 -3.38
C LEU A 23 -3.83 3.73 -4.51
N THR A 24 -3.98 4.44 -5.63
CA THR A 24 -4.54 3.91 -6.88
C THR A 24 -3.44 3.82 -7.92
N GLU A 25 -3.63 3.00 -8.97
CA GLU A 25 -2.61 2.80 -9.99
C GLU A 25 -1.28 2.39 -9.35
N THR A 26 -1.36 1.35 -8.50
CA THR A 26 -0.21 0.87 -7.73
C THR A 26 0.78 0.11 -8.59
N TRP A 27 0.29 -0.58 -9.64
CA TRP A 27 1.07 -1.48 -10.50
C TRP A 27 1.81 -2.57 -9.71
N LEU A 28 1.25 -2.95 -8.55
CA LEU A 28 1.75 -4.07 -7.75
C LEU A 28 1.31 -5.40 -8.35
N ASN A 29 2.07 -6.44 -8.01
CA ASN A 29 1.79 -7.80 -8.41
C ASN A 29 2.11 -8.77 -7.25
N PRO A 30 1.60 -10.02 -7.29
CA PRO A 30 1.72 -10.95 -6.15
C PRO A 30 3.15 -11.34 -5.75
N SER A 31 4.17 -11.07 -6.59
CA SER A 31 5.56 -11.35 -6.24
C SER A 31 6.17 -10.32 -5.27
N ILE A 32 5.49 -9.20 -5.04
CA ILE A 32 5.93 -8.14 -4.12
C ILE A 32 5.20 -8.34 -2.79
N THR A 33 5.93 -8.49 -1.70
CA THR A 33 5.36 -8.64 -0.35
C THR A 33 4.94 -7.28 0.22
N ASP A 34 4.02 -7.26 1.19
CA ASP A 34 3.56 -6.02 1.82
C ASP A 34 4.69 -5.27 2.55
N LEU A 35 5.64 -6.00 3.13
CA LEU A 35 6.83 -5.45 3.78
C LEU A 35 7.74 -4.70 2.80
N GLU A 36 7.74 -5.07 1.51
CA GLU A 36 8.51 -4.35 0.49
C GLU A 36 7.86 -3.02 0.09
N ILE A 37 6.55 -2.87 0.30
CA ILE A 37 5.80 -1.68 -0.10
C ILE A 37 6.01 -0.54 0.88
N LEU A 38 5.93 -0.78 2.19
CA LEU A 38 6.08 0.26 3.22
C LEU A 38 7.06 -0.18 4.33
N PRO A 39 8.35 -0.40 4.00
CA PRO A 39 9.31 -1.04 4.90
C PRO A 39 9.58 -0.25 6.19
N SER A 40 9.47 1.09 6.15
CA SER A 40 9.66 1.96 7.31
C SER A 40 8.39 2.21 8.12
N LEU A 41 7.26 1.60 7.76
CA LEU A 41 5.95 1.82 8.38
C LEU A 41 5.32 0.49 8.83
N PRO A 42 5.98 -0.30 9.70
CA PRO A 42 5.52 -1.63 10.11
C PRO A 42 4.24 -1.63 10.96
N HIS A 43 3.75 -0.44 11.33
CA HIS A 43 2.52 -0.24 12.10
C HIS A 43 1.28 -0.07 11.21
N PHE A 44 1.43 -0.21 9.90
CA PHE A 44 0.32 -0.25 8.96
C PHE A 44 -0.01 -1.69 8.55
N ASP A 45 -1.30 -2.00 8.53
CA ASP A 45 -1.83 -3.17 7.85
C ASP A 45 -2.15 -2.80 6.40
N ILE A 46 -1.77 -3.67 5.47
CA ILE A 46 -1.96 -3.45 4.02
C ILE A 46 -3.12 -4.31 3.53
N PHE A 47 -4.09 -3.66 2.90
CA PHE A 47 -5.18 -4.27 2.16
C PHE A 47 -5.04 -3.87 0.71
N ARG A 48 -4.79 -4.82 -0.19
CA ARG A 48 -4.56 -4.50 -1.60
C ARG A 48 -5.29 -5.45 -2.53
N LYS A 49 -5.53 -4.95 -3.74
CA LYS A 49 -6.01 -5.76 -4.85
C LYS A 49 -5.09 -5.53 -6.03
N ASP A 50 -4.18 -6.48 -6.21
CA ASP A 50 -3.30 -6.53 -7.36
C ASP A 50 -4.08 -6.88 -8.61
N ARG A 51 -3.54 -6.48 -9.76
CA ARG A 51 -4.16 -6.84 -11.04
C ARG A 51 -3.71 -8.25 -11.46
N PRO A 52 -4.64 -9.11 -11.91
CA PRO A 52 -4.27 -10.42 -12.44
C PRO A 52 -3.62 -10.32 -13.83
N GLY A 53 -2.59 -11.14 -14.06
CA GLY A 53 -1.99 -11.40 -15.37
C GLY A 53 -1.16 -10.25 -15.98
N ASN A 54 -1.00 -10.27 -17.31
CA ASN A 54 -0.21 -9.30 -18.10
C ASN A 54 -0.99 -8.04 -18.51
N ALA A 55 -2.05 -7.67 -17.79
CA ALA A 55 -2.86 -6.51 -18.13
C ALA A 55 -2.11 -5.19 -17.79
N ARG A 56 -2.21 -4.16 -18.65
CA ARG A 56 -1.55 -2.86 -18.46
C ARG A 56 -2.33 -1.96 -17.50
N GLY A 57 -1.66 -1.35 -16.52
CA GLY A 57 -2.28 -0.39 -15.58
C GLY A 57 -3.01 -1.02 -14.41
N GLY A 58 -3.41 -0.22 -13.43
CA GLY A 58 -4.30 -0.61 -12.34
C GLY A 58 -3.64 -0.97 -11.00
N GLY A 59 -4.43 -1.64 -10.16
CA GLY A 59 -4.08 -2.00 -8.78
C GLY A 59 -4.48 -0.91 -7.78
N VAL A 60 -4.92 -1.34 -6.60
CA VAL A 60 -5.28 -0.47 -5.46
C VAL A 60 -4.69 -1.00 -4.17
N LEU A 61 -4.38 -0.09 -3.25
CA LEU A 61 -3.85 -0.39 -1.93
C LEU A 61 -4.42 0.58 -0.90
N ILE A 62 -4.86 0.04 0.23
CA ILE A 62 -5.21 0.74 1.45
C ILE A 62 -4.19 0.34 2.50
N ALA A 63 -3.46 1.30 3.06
CA ALA A 63 -2.69 1.08 4.28
C ALA A 63 -3.44 1.73 5.43
N ALA A 64 -3.74 0.96 6.47
CA ALA A 64 -4.39 1.47 7.68
C ALA A 64 -3.45 1.30 8.88
N ASN A 65 -3.25 2.36 9.65
CA ASN A 65 -2.53 2.31 10.91
C ASN A 65 -3.26 1.32 11.85
N ARG A 66 -2.52 0.43 12.51
CA ARG A 66 -3.06 -0.58 13.44
C ARG A 66 -3.82 0.00 14.64
N SER A 67 -3.70 1.30 14.88
CA SER A 67 -4.57 2.03 15.81
C SER A 67 -6.05 2.00 15.36
N LEU A 68 -6.31 1.92 14.05
CA LEU A 68 -7.62 1.76 13.45
C LEU A 68 -7.94 0.27 13.32
N ARG A 69 -9.08 -0.15 13.88
CA ARG A 69 -9.58 -1.51 13.69
C ARG A 69 -10.20 -1.65 12.31
N CYS A 70 -9.52 -2.39 11.44
CA CYS A 70 -10.00 -2.69 10.10
C CYS A 70 -10.26 -4.19 9.94
N THR A 71 -11.21 -4.54 9.09
CA THR A 71 -11.52 -5.93 8.74
C THR A 71 -11.93 -5.98 7.28
N LEU A 72 -11.44 -6.99 6.56
CA LEU A 72 -11.84 -7.23 5.18
C LEU A 72 -13.29 -7.77 5.19
N VAL A 73 -14.18 -7.12 4.44
CA VAL A 73 -15.56 -7.57 4.25
C VAL A 73 -15.67 -8.16 2.84
N ASN A 74 -16.26 -9.36 2.74
CA ASN A 74 -16.48 -10.08 1.49
C ASN A 74 -17.86 -9.80 0.91
#